data_AF-A0A7Y5KS36-F1
#
_entry.id   AF-A0A7Y5KS36-F1
#
_cell.length_a   1.000
_cell.length_b   1.000
_cell.length_c   1.000
_cell.angle_alpha   90.00
_cell.angle_beta   90.00
_cell.angle_gamma   90.00
#
_symmetry.space_group_name_H-M   'P 1'
#
loop_
_entity.id
_entity.type
_entity.pdbx_description
1 polymer ?
#
loop_
_entity_poly.entity_id
_entity_poly.type
_entity_poly.pdbx_seq_one_letter_code
_entity_poly.pdbx_strand_id
1 'polypeptide(L)'
;MTLKTPVPAAGADTSARHREARINFVLLLLALALPALIARVWLFVPPWVPGVASVGLAGGATVVLRQRARGLAPLVACLASMVTWVFAYGTVVFDNPTADEITFEVDDGASVVRVPPGKHAVKTLPVGERRFTARLTGGGESFSGEVGSNGRHLATPSNDTCYGLVRTTDGASTSGRAQADEHLAGRRFYTLQKVDDYFEPPPTSVTTRTAGMLRRRLERSSCRHK
;
A
#
# COMPACT_ATOMS: atom_id res chain seq x y z
N MET A 1 -56.59 -42.74 -41.33
CA MET A 1 -56.23 -42.46 -39.92
C MET A 1 -55.12 -41.42 -39.93
N THR A 2 -55.45 -40.17 -39.61
CA THR A 2 -54.53 -39.03 -39.64
C THR A 2 -54.11 -38.71 -38.22
N LEU A 3 -52.85 -39.00 -37.87
CA LEU A 3 -52.29 -38.70 -36.55
C LEU A 3 -52.05 -37.20 -36.40
N LYS A 4 -52.78 -36.58 -35.47
CA LYS A 4 -52.63 -35.17 -35.09
C LYS A 4 -51.43 -35.06 -34.13
N THR A 5 -50.31 -34.54 -34.61
CA THR A 5 -49.13 -34.28 -33.78
C THR A 5 -49.42 -33.17 -32.75
N PRO A 6 -49.09 -33.36 -31.47
CA PRO A 6 -49.26 -32.34 -30.45
C PRO A 6 -48.26 -31.20 -30.63
N VAL A 7 -48.76 -29.96 -30.61
CA VAL A 7 -47.95 -28.74 -30.64
C VAL A 7 -47.28 -28.57 -29.26
N PRO A 8 -45.95 -28.44 -29.18
CA PRO A 8 -45.26 -28.25 -27.90
C PRO A 8 -45.61 -26.89 -27.29
N ALA A 9 -45.95 -26.90 -26.00
CA ALA A 9 -46.30 -25.71 -25.23
C ALA A 9 -45.06 -24.82 -25.01
N ALA A 10 -44.92 -23.78 -25.83
CA ALA A 10 -43.76 -22.87 -25.88
C ALA A 10 -43.65 -21.87 -24.69
N GLY A 11 -44.31 -22.12 -23.55
CA GLY A 11 -44.50 -21.09 -22.50
C GLY A 11 -43.75 -21.29 -21.18
N ALA A 12 -43.25 -22.48 -20.86
CA ALA A 12 -42.78 -22.78 -19.49
C ALA A 12 -41.32 -22.37 -19.19
N ASP A 13 -40.50 -22.16 -20.22
CA ASP A 13 -39.03 -22.15 -20.07
C ASP A 13 -38.42 -20.75 -19.80
N THR A 14 -39.19 -19.68 -20.03
CA THR A 14 -38.73 -18.29 -19.85
C THR A 14 -38.73 -17.85 -18.37
N SER A 15 -39.64 -18.41 -17.56
CA SER A 15 -39.76 -18.12 -16.12
C SER A 15 -38.54 -18.59 -15.33
N ALA A 16 -38.01 -19.78 -15.65
CA ALA A 16 -36.85 -20.35 -14.99
C ALA A 16 -35.58 -19.52 -15.25
N ARG A 17 -35.33 -19.15 -16.51
CA ARG A 17 -34.17 -18.32 -16.89
C ARG A 17 -34.19 -16.93 -16.24
N HIS A 18 -35.38 -16.32 -16.10
CA HIS A 18 -35.49 -15.03 -15.42
C HIS A 18 -35.22 -15.11 -13.91
N ARG A 19 -35.57 -16.22 -13.24
CA ARG A 19 -35.22 -16.42 -11.83
C ARG A 19 -33.71 -16.60 -11.65
N GLU A 20 -33.05 -17.39 -12.50
CA GLU A 20 -31.59 -17.57 -12.43
C GLU A 20 -30.83 -16.27 -12.66
N ALA A 21 -31.24 -15.46 -13.65
CA ALA A 21 -30.61 -14.17 -13.92
C ALA A 21 -30.72 -13.20 -12.73
N ARG A 22 -31.87 -13.17 -12.04
CA ARG A 22 -32.06 -12.33 -10.84
C ARG A 22 -31.21 -12.78 -9.67
N ILE A 23 -31.09 -14.09 -9.44
CA ILE A 23 -30.25 -14.63 -8.36
C ILE A 23 -28.78 -14.30 -8.62
N ASN A 24 -28.30 -14.49 -9.85
CA ASN A 24 -26.92 -14.16 -10.22
C ASN A 24 -26.62 -12.67 -10.05
N PHE A 25 -27.57 -11.79 -10.39
CA PHE A 25 -27.42 -10.35 -10.21
C PHE A 25 -27.34 -9.94 -8.74
N VAL A 26 -28.19 -10.50 -7.88
CA VAL A 26 -28.16 -10.22 -6.43
C VAL A 26 -26.86 -10.72 -5.80
N LEU A 27 -26.38 -11.91 -6.18
CA LEU A 27 -25.11 -12.45 -5.71
C LEU A 27 -23.92 -11.59 -6.16
N LEU A 28 -23.95 -11.04 -7.38
CA LEU A 28 -22.93 -10.12 -7.88
C LEU A 28 -22.89 -8.82 -7.05
N LEU A 29 -24.06 -8.24 -6.75
CA LEU A 29 -24.15 -7.05 -5.92
C LEU A 29 -23.65 -7.30 -4.49
N LEU A 30 -23.99 -8.45 -3.90
CA LEU A 30 -23.45 -8.85 -2.60
C LEU A 30 -21.94 -9.04 -2.65
N ALA A 31 -21.40 -9.70 -3.67
CA ALA A 31 -19.96 -9.91 -3.82
C ALA A 31 -19.18 -8.59 -3.98
N LEU A 32 -19.79 -7.55 -4.56
CA LEU A 32 -19.20 -6.22 -4.69
C LEU A 32 -19.35 -5.37 -3.42
N ALA A 33 -20.47 -5.48 -2.71
CA ALA A 33 -20.75 -4.69 -1.50
C ALA A 33 -20.04 -5.24 -0.25
N LEU A 34 -19.90 -6.56 -0.14
CA LEU A 34 -19.35 -7.22 1.05
C LEU A 34 -17.90 -6.80 1.36
N PRO A 35 -16.97 -6.70 0.39
CA PRO A 35 -15.60 -6.25 0.66
C PRO A 35 -15.54 -4.82 1.21
N ALA A 36 -16.38 -3.91 0.70
CA ALA A 36 -16.46 -2.53 1.18
C ALA A 36 -17.01 -2.45 2.60
N LEU A 37 -18.03 -3.27 2.90
CA LEU A 37 -18.61 -3.37 4.25
C LEU A 37 -17.61 -3.97 5.25
N ILE A 38 -16.91 -5.04 4.86
CA ILE A 38 -15.85 -5.66 5.66
C ILE A 38 -14.73 -4.65 5.91
N ALA A 39 -14.22 -3.98 4.89
CA ALA A 39 -13.17 -2.96 5.04
C ALA A 39 -13.59 -1.82 6.00
N ARG A 40 -14.85 -1.39 5.95
CA ARG A 40 -15.38 -0.36 6.86
C ARG A 40 -15.50 -0.86 8.30
N VAL A 41 -15.85 -2.13 8.51
CA VAL A 41 -15.87 -2.74 9.84
C VAL A 41 -14.46 -2.86 10.41
N TRP A 42 -13.45 -3.18 9.58
CA TRP A 42 -12.05 -3.27 10.00
C TRP A 42 -11.46 -1.96 10.53
N LEU A 43 -12.01 -0.80 10.16
CA LEU A 43 -11.61 0.50 10.74
C LEU A 43 -11.90 0.61 12.24
N PHE A 44 -12.81 -0.21 12.77
CA PHE A 44 -13.21 -0.21 14.19
C PHE A 44 -12.64 -1.40 14.96
N VAL A 45 -11.90 -2.30 14.31
CA VAL A 45 -11.36 -3.49 14.95
C VAL A 45 -9.94 -3.21 15.44
N PRO A 46 -9.63 -3.44 16.73
CA PRO A 46 -8.28 -3.27 17.26
C PRO A 46 -7.24 -4.11 16.48
N PRO A 47 -6.03 -3.58 16.26
CA PRO A 47 -5.02 -4.17 15.36
C PRO A 47 -4.49 -5.56 15.77
N TRP A 48 -4.86 -6.08 16.95
CA TRP A 48 -4.50 -7.41 17.44
C TRP A 48 -5.52 -8.51 17.06
N VAL A 49 -6.74 -8.16 16.65
CA VAL A 49 -7.79 -9.09 16.22
C VAL A 49 -7.59 -9.69 14.80
N PRO A 50 -6.94 -9.02 13.81
CA PRO A 50 -6.71 -9.61 12.48
C PRO A 50 -5.99 -10.96 12.53
N GLY A 51 -5.05 -11.14 13.46
CA GLY A 51 -4.29 -12.39 13.57
C GLY A 51 -5.14 -13.63 13.84
N VAL A 52 -6.28 -13.48 14.54
CA VAL A 52 -7.13 -14.61 14.96
C VAL A 52 -8.32 -14.80 14.00
N ALA A 53 -8.88 -13.70 13.47
CA ALA A 53 -10.02 -13.75 12.56
C ALA A 53 -9.66 -14.24 11.14
N SER A 54 -8.43 -13.99 10.66
CA SER A 54 -7.98 -14.42 9.33
C SER A 54 -7.93 -15.94 9.17
N VAL A 55 -7.64 -16.69 10.24
CA VAL A 55 -7.59 -18.16 10.20
C VAL A 55 -9.00 -18.76 10.20
N GLY A 56 -9.91 -18.21 11.00
CA GLY A 56 -11.30 -18.69 11.09
C GLY A 56 -12.13 -18.40 9.84
N LEU A 57 -12.00 -17.20 9.26
CA LEU A 57 -12.73 -16.83 8.03
C LEU A 57 -12.18 -17.53 6.78
N ALA A 58 -10.86 -17.76 6.70
CA ALA A 58 -10.28 -18.57 5.63
C ALA A 58 -10.75 -20.05 5.70
N GLY A 59 -10.86 -20.61 6.90
CA GLY A 59 -11.38 -21.97 7.11
C GLY A 59 -12.87 -22.10 6.79
N GLY A 60 -13.71 -21.15 7.22
CA GLY A 60 -15.15 -21.18 6.96
C GLY A 60 -15.51 -20.94 5.50
N ALA A 61 -14.85 -19.98 4.85
CA ALA A 61 -15.10 -19.66 3.44
C ALA A 61 -14.65 -20.80 2.50
N THR A 62 -13.55 -21.50 2.81
CA THR A 62 -13.09 -22.63 2.00
C THR A 62 -14.03 -23.84 2.06
N VAL A 63 -14.70 -24.07 3.19
CA VAL A 63 -15.70 -25.14 3.33
C VAL A 63 -16.99 -24.84 2.56
N VAL A 64 -17.48 -23.59 2.59
CA VAL A 64 -18.68 -23.17 1.84
C VAL A 64 -18.40 -23.09 0.32
N LEU A 65 -17.20 -22.64 -0.08
CA LEU A 65 -16.78 -22.58 -1.49
C LEU A 65 -16.57 -23.96 -2.11
N ARG A 66 -16.16 -24.95 -1.32
CA ARG A 66 -16.01 -26.35 -1.78
C ARG A 66 -17.32 -27.00 -2.21
N GLN A 67 -18.47 -26.53 -1.72
CA GLN A 67 -19.74 -27.26 -1.91
C GLN A 67 -20.56 -26.83 -3.12
N ARG A 68 -20.44 -25.60 -3.67
CA ARG A 68 -21.29 -25.16 -4.81
C ARG A 68 -20.66 -24.23 -5.86
N ALA A 69 -19.50 -23.63 -5.63
CA ALA A 69 -18.91 -22.67 -6.57
C ALA A 69 -17.63 -23.24 -7.22
N ARG A 70 -17.80 -24.13 -8.20
CA ARG A 70 -16.69 -24.71 -8.96
C ARG A 70 -16.11 -23.66 -9.92
N GLY A 71 -15.04 -22.97 -9.51
CA GLY A 71 -14.05 -22.41 -10.44
C GLY A 71 -13.51 -21.02 -10.11
N LEU A 72 -14.37 -20.05 -9.80
CA LEU A 72 -13.96 -18.62 -9.82
C LEU A 72 -14.00 -17.92 -8.47
N ALA A 73 -14.93 -18.29 -7.58
CA ALA A 73 -15.11 -17.62 -6.30
C ALA A 73 -13.87 -17.65 -5.36
N PRO A 74 -13.11 -18.76 -5.20
CA PRO A 74 -11.88 -18.72 -4.39
C PRO A 74 -10.81 -17.82 -5.02
N LEU A 75 -10.71 -17.79 -6.36
CA LEU A 75 -9.77 -16.93 -7.07
C LEU A 75 -10.10 -15.44 -6.86
N VAL A 76 -11.38 -15.07 -6.96
CA VAL A 76 -11.85 -13.70 -6.68
C VAL A 76 -11.58 -13.31 -5.23
N ALA A 77 -11.81 -14.21 -4.27
CA ALA A 77 -11.51 -13.94 -2.86
C ALA A 77 -10.00 -13.72 -2.61
N CYS A 78 -9.15 -14.54 -3.23
CA CYS A 78 -7.69 -14.36 -3.17
C CYS A 78 -7.25 -13.02 -3.78
N LEU A 79 -7.77 -12.69 -4.97
CA LEU A 79 -7.46 -11.41 -5.63
C LEU A 79 -7.95 -10.22 -4.82
N ALA A 80 -9.17 -10.27 -4.28
CA ALA A 80 -9.71 -9.23 -3.41
C ALA A 80 -8.85 -9.06 -2.16
N SER A 81 -8.40 -10.16 -1.54
CA SER A 81 -7.51 -10.12 -0.38
C SER A 81 -6.16 -9.46 -0.70
N MET A 82 -5.54 -9.81 -1.83
CA MET A 82 -4.30 -9.17 -2.29
C MET A 82 -4.48 -7.67 -2.52
N VAL A 83 -5.57 -7.30 -3.21
CA VAL A 83 -5.92 -5.89 -3.46
C VAL A 83 -6.10 -5.14 -2.13
N THR A 84 -6.88 -5.69 -1.20
CA THR A 84 -7.08 -5.05 0.11
C THR A 84 -5.79 -4.86 0.89
N TRP A 85 -4.84 -5.80 0.78
CA TRP A 85 -3.55 -5.67 1.44
C TRP A 85 -2.74 -4.50 0.85
N VAL A 86 -2.70 -4.34 -0.47
CA VAL A 86 -2.00 -3.21 -1.11
C VAL A 86 -2.55 -1.85 -0.68
N PHE A 87 -3.87 -1.74 -0.46
CA PHE A 87 -4.51 -0.50 -0.02
C PHE A 87 -4.52 -0.30 1.51
N ALA A 88 -4.24 -1.34 2.29
CA ALA A 88 -4.23 -1.28 3.75
C ALA A 88 -2.90 -0.78 4.33
N TYR A 89 -1.84 -0.68 3.52
CA TYR A 89 -0.51 -0.31 3.98
C TYR A 89 0.13 0.79 3.12
N GLY A 90 1.00 1.57 3.75
CA GLY A 90 1.93 2.50 3.11
C GLY A 90 3.37 2.17 3.48
N THR A 91 4.32 2.64 2.69
CA THR A 91 5.76 2.48 2.93
C THR A 91 6.32 3.71 3.61
N VAL A 92 6.97 3.55 4.76
CA VAL A 92 7.65 4.63 5.50
C VAL A 92 9.15 4.37 5.50
N VAL A 93 9.91 5.35 5.04
CA VAL A 93 11.36 5.40 5.09
C VAL A 93 11.77 6.20 6.32
N PHE A 94 12.53 5.57 7.21
CA PHE A 94 13.07 6.17 8.41
C PHE A 94 14.50 6.60 8.12
N ASP A 95 14.75 7.91 8.11
CA ASP A 95 16.09 8.44 7.90
C ASP A 95 16.82 8.66 9.22
N ASN A 96 18.12 8.36 9.24
CA ASN A 96 19.00 8.74 10.33
C ASN A 96 20.16 9.60 9.78
N PRO A 97 20.05 10.94 9.86
CA PRO A 97 21.13 11.83 9.45
C PRO A 97 22.20 12.03 10.54
N THR A 98 22.04 11.45 11.74
CA THR A 98 22.94 11.68 12.87
C THR A 98 24.11 10.70 12.90
N ALA A 99 25.06 10.95 13.80
CA ALA A 99 26.23 10.10 14.04
C ALA A 99 25.94 8.91 14.98
N ASP A 100 24.76 8.89 15.62
CA ASP A 100 24.35 7.87 16.60
C ASP A 100 23.20 7.03 16.05
N GLU A 101 23.00 5.81 16.56
CA GLU A 101 21.83 5.01 16.20
C GLU A 101 20.54 5.67 16.70
N ILE A 102 19.50 5.66 15.88
CA ILE A 102 18.17 6.14 16.25
C ILE A 102 17.19 4.98 16.30
N THR A 103 16.39 4.93 17.36
CA THR A 103 15.28 3.99 17.47
C THR A 103 13.96 4.73 17.30
N PHE A 104 13.21 4.38 16.26
CA PHE A 104 11.84 4.84 16.07
C PHE A 104 10.86 3.83 16.66
N GLU A 105 10.03 4.28 17.58
CA GLU A 105 8.87 3.55 18.08
C GLU A 105 7.62 4.07 17.37
N VAL A 106 6.82 3.16 16.83
CA VAL A 106 5.56 3.46 16.15
C VAL A 106 4.43 3.01 17.06
N ASP A 107 3.44 3.88 17.26
CA ASP A 107 2.25 3.67 18.08
C ASP A 107 2.59 3.09 19.46
N ASP A 108 3.39 3.85 20.22
CA ASP A 108 3.81 3.52 21.59
C ASP A 108 4.52 2.15 21.72
N GLY A 109 5.26 1.76 20.68
CA GLY A 109 6.10 0.55 20.67
C GLY A 109 5.46 -0.66 19.99
N ALA A 110 4.27 -0.53 19.40
CA ALA A 110 3.67 -1.59 18.57
C ALA A 110 4.59 -2.03 17.42
N SER A 111 5.45 -1.12 16.95
CA SER A 111 6.52 -1.44 16.01
C SER A 111 7.78 -0.65 16.34
N VAL A 112 8.94 -1.31 16.35
CA VAL A 112 10.23 -0.68 16.56
C VAL A 112 11.08 -0.76 15.29
N VAL A 113 11.80 0.32 14.97
CA VAL A 113 12.73 0.42 13.84
C VAL A 113 14.03 1.04 14.33
N ARG A 114 15.13 0.32 14.19
CA ARG A 114 16.47 0.85 14.50
C ARG A 114 17.17 1.23 13.21
N VAL A 115 17.72 2.44 13.18
CA VAL A 115 18.36 2.99 11.99
C VAL A 115 19.81 3.36 12.35
N PRO A 116 20.81 2.67 11.78
CA PRO A 116 22.21 2.99 12.03
C PRO A 116 22.60 4.42 11.62
N PRO A 117 23.70 4.97 12.15
CA PRO A 117 24.20 6.30 11.79
C PRO A 117 24.34 6.50 10.29
N GLY A 118 23.84 7.62 9.78
CA GLY A 118 23.91 7.99 8.37
C GLY A 118 23.12 7.08 7.40
N LYS A 119 22.40 6.07 7.89
CA LYS A 119 21.63 5.11 7.08
C LYS A 119 20.14 5.42 7.10
N HIS A 120 19.37 4.63 6.37
CA HIS A 120 17.92 4.63 6.41
C HIS A 120 17.38 3.20 6.57
N ALA A 121 16.13 3.07 7.02
CA ALA A 121 15.40 1.82 7.05
C ALA A 121 14.02 1.99 6.41
N VAL A 122 13.49 0.92 5.82
CA VAL A 122 12.17 0.94 5.18
C VAL A 122 11.24 0.01 5.93
N LYS A 123 10.03 0.47 6.25
CA LYS A 123 8.99 -0.35 6.86
C LYS A 123 7.63 -0.12 6.20
N THR A 124 6.88 -1.20 6.06
CA THR A 124 5.49 -1.14 5.64
C THR A 124 4.62 -1.00 6.88
N LEU A 125 3.82 0.07 6.96
CA LEU A 125 2.95 0.38 8.09
C LEU A 125 1.49 0.46 7.65
N PRO A 126 0.51 0.12 8.50
CA PRO A 126 -0.88 0.20 8.11
C PRO A 126 -1.31 1.66 7.95
N VAL A 127 -2.23 1.88 7.01
CA VAL A 127 -2.79 3.20 6.68
C VAL A 127 -3.45 3.85 7.90
N GLY A 128 -3.46 5.17 7.91
CA GLY A 128 -4.06 6.02 8.93
C GLY A 128 -3.04 6.87 9.68
N GLU A 129 -3.54 7.64 10.64
CA GLU A 129 -2.69 8.44 11.52
C GLU A 129 -1.85 7.53 12.43
N ARG A 130 -0.55 7.84 12.50
CA ARG A 130 0.43 7.08 13.29
C ARG A 130 1.22 8.04 14.16
N ARG A 131 1.58 7.56 15.36
CA ARG A 131 2.49 8.26 16.25
C ARG A 131 3.88 7.66 16.12
N PHE A 132 4.88 8.51 15.95
CA PHE A 132 6.28 8.13 15.86
C PHE A 132 7.03 8.78 17.02
N THR A 133 7.85 8.00 17.72
CA THR A 133 8.74 8.48 18.77
C THR A 133 10.16 8.11 18.41
N ALA A 134 10.96 9.10 18.04
CA ALA A 134 12.38 8.93 17.77
C ALA A 134 13.17 9.06 19.08
N ARG A 135 13.84 7.99 19.49
CA ARG A 135 14.76 7.98 20.63
C ARG A 135 16.18 8.20 20.13
N LEU A 136 16.77 9.30 20.59
CA LEU A 136 18.16 9.69 20.37
C LEU A 136 18.92 9.59 21.71
N THR A 137 20.24 9.52 21.65
CA THR A 137 21.10 9.65 22.82
C THR A 137 20.85 11.01 23.48
N GLY A 138 20.20 11.03 24.64
CA GLY A 138 19.89 12.26 25.39
C GLY A 138 18.44 12.74 25.31
N GLY A 139 17.54 12.04 24.61
CA GLY A 139 16.12 12.41 24.61
C GLY A 139 15.26 11.65 23.60
N GLY A 140 13.95 11.69 23.80
CA GLY A 140 12.97 11.15 22.86
C GLY A 140 12.04 12.25 22.38
N GLU A 141 11.80 12.31 21.07
CA GLU A 141 10.87 13.26 20.48
C GLU A 141 9.74 12.53 19.74
N SER A 142 8.50 12.96 19.98
CA SER A 142 7.33 12.40 19.32
C SER A 142 6.78 13.32 18.22
N PHE A 143 6.27 12.74 17.15
CA PHE A 143 5.53 13.41 16.10
C PHE A 143 4.47 12.48 15.50
N SER A 144 3.47 13.05 14.83
CA SER A 144 2.42 12.29 14.16
C SER A 144 2.51 12.46 12.64
N GLY A 145 2.03 11.46 11.91
CA GLY A 145 1.95 11.47 10.46
C GLY A 145 0.88 10.54 9.93
N GLU A 146 0.21 10.94 8.85
CA GLU A 146 -0.79 10.11 8.17
C GLU A 146 -0.11 9.21 7.14
N VAL A 147 -0.11 7.90 7.39
CA VAL A 147 0.34 6.89 6.42
C VAL A 147 -0.77 6.69 5.40
N GLY A 148 -0.52 7.11 4.16
CA GLY A 148 -1.42 6.98 3.04
C GLY A 148 -1.38 5.60 2.41
N SER A 149 -2.51 5.20 1.82
CA SER A 149 -2.64 3.93 1.10
C SER A 149 -1.71 3.87 -0.10
N ASN A 150 -0.86 2.84 -0.18
CA ASN A 150 0.18 2.69 -1.20
C ASN A 150 1.06 3.96 -1.33
N GLY A 151 1.08 4.76 -0.27
CA GLY A 151 1.86 5.98 -0.18
C GLY A 151 3.30 5.67 0.17
N ARG A 152 4.20 6.55 -0.25
CA ARG A 152 5.60 6.53 0.20
C ARG A 152 5.80 7.70 1.14
N HIS A 153 6.40 7.46 2.28
CA HIS A 153 6.56 8.47 3.32
C HIS A 153 7.98 8.51 3.82
N LEU A 154 8.39 9.67 4.32
CA LEU A 154 9.67 9.88 5.01
C LEU A 154 9.39 10.31 6.44
N ALA A 155 9.99 9.61 7.39
CA ALA A 155 10.05 9.96 8.80
C ALA A 155 11.48 10.38 9.16
N THR A 156 11.64 11.60 9.67
CA THR A 156 12.94 12.16 10.10
C THR A 156 12.88 12.53 11.59
N PRO A 157 13.96 12.32 12.34
CA PRO A 157 13.97 12.55 13.79
C PRO A 157 13.99 14.05 14.12
N SER A 158 14.72 14.85 13.32
CA SER A 158 14.88 16.30 13.53
C SER A 158 14.31 17.11 12.37
N ASN A 159 14.02 18.39 12.66
CA ASN A 159 13.59 19.38 11.68
C ASN A 159 14.78 20.04 10.94
N ASP A 160 16.01 19.68 11.30
CA ASP A 160 17.22 20.37 10.83
C ASP A 160 17.73 19.81 9.49
N THR A 161 17.19 18.68 9.06
CA THR A 161 17.52 18.06 7.77
C THR A 161 16.43 18.40 6.76
N CYS A 162 16.83 19.05 5.67
CA CYS A 162 15.94 19.35 4.55
C CYS A 162 16.08 18.23 3.52
N TYR A 163 15.00 17.93 2.81
CA TYR A 163 15.02 16.93 1.76
C TYR A 163 14.64 17.54 0.41
N GLY A 164 15.34 17.11 -0.63
CA GLY A 164 15.10 17.53 -2.00
C GLY A 164 14.74 16.33 -2.87
N LEU A 165 13.74 16.48 -3.74
CA LEU A 165 13.50 15.53 -4.82
C LEU A 165 14.33 15.93 -6.03
N VAL A 166 15.25 15.06 -6.41
CA VAL A 166 16.12 15.22 -7.57
C VAL A 166 15.63 14.30 -8.68
N ARG A 167 15.51 14.84 -9.90
CA ARG A 167 15.29 14.01 -11.11
C ARG A 167 16.63 13.74 -11.77
N THR A 168 16.93 12.47 -12.00
CA THR A 168 18.09 12.04 -12.78
C THR A 168 17.61 11.30 -14.03
N THR A 169 18.33 11.47 -15.14
CA THR A 169 18.05 10.74 -16.38
C THR A 169 19.22 9.81 -16.64
N ASP A 170 18.98 8.50 -16.58
CA ASP A 170 20.03 7.50 -16.78
C ASP A 170 20.07 7.09 -18.26
N GLY A 171 21.18 7.35 -18.95
CA GLY A 171 21.42 6.95 -20.35
C GLY A 171 21.83 8.10 -21.28
N ALA A 172 22.86 7.85 -22.09
CA ALA A 172 23.46 8.68 -23.15
C ALA A 172 23.29 10.22 -23.07
N SER A 173 24.34 10.86 -22.55
CA SER A 173 24.74 12.24 -22.85
C SER A 173 23.65 13.31 -22.67
N THR A 174 23.26 13.52 -21.43
CA THR A 174 23.25 14.87 -20.85
C THR A 174 23.29 14.68 -19.35
N SER A 175 24.36 15.13 -18.71
CA SER A 175 24.35 15.43 -17.28
C SER A 175 23.37 16.58 -17.05
N GLY A 176 22.07 16.27 -17.17
CA GLY A 176 20.99 17.17 -16.85
C GLY A 176 21.13 17.53 -15.40
N ARG A 177 21.39 18.82 -15.14
CA ARG A 177 21.58 19.37 -13.80
C ARG A 177 20.41 18.90 -12.93
N ALA A 178 20.71 18.17 -11.86
CA ALA A 178 19.77 17.82 -10.80
C ALA A 178 19.00 19.09 -10.41
N GLN A 179 17.75 19.20 -10.85
CA GLN A 179 16.87 20.26 -10.41
C GLN A 179 16.15 19.74 -9.17
N ALA A 180 16.42 20.36 -8.02
CA ALA A 180 15.67 20.11 -6.80
C ALA A 180 14.27 20.71 -7.02
N ASP A 181 13.29 19.86 -7.30
CA ASP A 181 11.94 20.31 -7.65
C ASP A 181 11.18 20.85 -6.43
N GLU A 182 11.58 20.44 -5.22
CA GLU A 182 10.85 20.77 -4.00
C GLU A 182 11.76 20.60 -2.79
N HIS A 183 11.90 21.66 -1.98
CA HIS A 183 12.51 21.55 -0.66
C HIS A 183 11.41 21.22 0.35
N LEU A 184 11.48 20.01 0.89
CA LEU A 184 10.64 19.55 1.97
C LEU A 184 11.22 20.10 3.28
N ALA A 185 10.78 21.29 3.68
CA ALA A 185 11.27 21.97 4.89
C ALA A 185 10.23 21.98 6.02
N GLY A 186 10.70 21.85 7.26
CA GLY A 186 9.94 22.17 8.47
C GLY A 186 8.94 21.12 8.94
N ARG A 187 8.94 19.89 8.40
CA ARG A 187 8.11 18.78 8.90
C ARG A 187 8.97 17.56 9.26
N ARG A 188 8.41 16.65 10.05
CA ARG A 188 9.06 15.37 10.42
C ARG A 188 8.52 14.17 9.66
N PHE A 189 7.37 14.35 9.05
CA PHE A 189 6.70 13.35 8.27
C PHE A 189 6.29 13.94 6.92
N TYR A 190 6.75 13.32 5.84
CA TYR A 190 6.50 13.78 4.49
C TYR A 190 5.86 12.68 3.66
N THR A 191 4.85 13.04 2.87
CA THR A 191 4.32 12.16 1.82
C THR A 191 5.10 12.44 0.55
N LEU A 192 5.75 11.41 0.02
CA LEU A 192 6.59 11.47 -1.16
C LEU A 192 5.82 10.97 -2.38
N GLN A 193 5.85 11.75 -3.46
CA GLN A 193 5.31 11.30 -4.73
C GLN A 193 6.36 10.51 -5.51
N LYS A 194 6.14 9.19 -5.66
CA LYS A 194 6.87 8.31 -6.60
C LYS A 194 8.38 8.54 -6.58
N VAL A 195 9.05 8.05 -5.55
CA VAL A 195 10.51 8.04 -5.42
C VAL A 195 11.01 6.66 -5.81
N ASP A 196 12.05 6.57 -6.63
CA ASP A 196 12.65 5.29 -7.04
C ASP A 196 13.75 4.89 -6.05
N ASP A 197 14.64 5.83 -5.71
CA ASP A 197 15.79 5.62 -4.83
C ASP A 197 15.77 6.57 -3.62
N TYR A 198 16.17 6.07 -2.44
CA TYR A 198 16.28 6.88 -1.21
C TYR A 198 17.72 6.99 -0.76
N PHE A 199 18.30 8.19 -0.81
CA PHE A 199 19.66 8.46 -0.30
C PHE A 199 20.79 7.62 -0.93
N GLU A 200 20.51 6.91 -2.02
CA GLU A 200 21.51 6.13 -2.75
C GLU A 200 22.21 6.99 -3.81
N PRO A 201 23.53 6.81 -4.02
CA PRO A 201 24.20 7.46 -5.13
C PRO A 201 23.69 6.94 -6.48
N PRO A 202 23.84 7.70 -7.58
CA PRO A 202 23.44 7.20 -8.89
C PRO A 202 24.29 5.99 -9.28
N PRO A 203 23.70 5.00 -9.97
CA PRO A 203 24.48 3.89 -10.49
C PRO A 203 25.59 4.43 -11.38
N THR A 204 26.81 3.98 -11.15
CA THR A 204 28.00 4.46 -11.88
C THR A 204 28.04 4.00 -13.33
N SER A 205 27.28 2.97 -13.68
CA SER A 205 27.08 2.52 -15.06
C SER A 205 25.68 1.97 -15.24
N VAL A 206 25.02 2.37 -16.33
CA VAL A 206 23.72 1.81 -16.74
C VAL A 206 23.82 1.49 -18.23
N THR A 207 23.81 0.20 -18.55
CA THR A 207 23.80 -0.27 -19.94
C THR A 207 22.36 -0.27 -20.43
N THR A 208 21.89 0.82 -21.04
CA THR A 208 20.55 0.85 -21.66
C THR A 208 20.65 0.61 -23.17
N ARG A 209 19.86 -0.35 -23.69
CA ARG A 209 19.66 -0.55 -25.14
C ARG A 209 18.59 0.40 -25.72
N THR A 210 17.94 1.21 -24.88
CA THR A 210 16.77 2.03 -25.22
C THR A 210 16.81 3.35 -24.45
N ALA A 211 16.04 4.35 -24.91
CA ALA A 211 15.91 5.72 -24.40
C ALA A 211 15.99 5.84 -22.86
N GLY A 212 16.63 6.92 -22.38
CA GLY A 212 16.98 7.11 -20.98
C GLY A 212 15.78 7.03 -20.03
N MET A 213 15.97 6.39 -18.88
CA MET A 213 14.94 6.26 -17.85
C MET A 213 15.03 7.45 -16.91
N LEU A 214 13.92 8.17 -16.73
CA LEU A 214 13.83 9.24 -15.74
C LEU A 214 13.54 8.61 -14.37
N ARG A 215 14.45 8.82 -13.42
CA ARG A 215 14.33 8.37 -12.03
C ARG A 215 14.20 9.56 -11.10
N ARG A 216 13.38 9.39 -10.06
CA ARG A 216 13.25 10.37 -8.97
C ARG A 216 13.97 9.85 -7.74
N ARG A 217 14.86 10.67 -7.19
CA ARG A 217 15.62 10.38 -5.99
C ARG A 217 15.27 11.36 -4.90
N LEU A 218 15.26 10.87 -3.66
CA LEU A 218 15.27 11.70 -2.48
C LEU A 218 16.71 11.89 -1.98
N GLU A 219 17.14 13.15 -1.82
CA GLU A 219 18.45 13.51 -1.30
C GLU A 219 18.33 14.39 -0.05
N ARG A 220 19.33 14.30 0.84
CA ARG A 220 19.49 15.23 1.96
C ARG A 220 20.06 16.54 1.42
N SER A 221 19.51 17.66 1.87
CA SER A 221 19.97 19.01 1.53
C SER A 221 20.25 19.80 2.80
N SER A 222 21.27 20.66 2.78
CA SER A 222 21.54 21.55 3.90
C SER A 222 20.44 22.61 3.97
N CYS A 223 19.70 22.65 5.07
CA CYS A 223 18.82 23.77 5.38
C CYS A 223 19.70 25.00 5.70
N ARG A 224 20.22 25.71 4.69
CA ARG A 224 20.60 27.10 4.95
C ARG A 224 19.32 27.89 5.08
N HIS A 225 18.93 28.19 6.32
CA HIS A 225 18.01 29.29 6.61
C HIS A 225 18.59 30.53 5.92
N LYS A 226 17.96 30.94 4.82
CA LYS A 226 18.13 32.30 4.27
C LYS A 226 17.18 33.22 5.02
#